data_AF-A0A452YG46-F1
#
_entry.id   AF-A0A452YG46-F1
#
_cell.length_a   1.000
_cell.length_b   1.000
_cell.length_c   1.000
_cell.angle_alpha   90.00
_cell.angle_beta   90.00
_cell.angle_gamma   90.00
#
_symmetry.space_group_name_H-M   'P 1'
#
loop_
_entity.id
_entity.type
_entity.pdbx_description
1 polymer ?
#
loop_
_entity_poly.entity_id
_entity_poly.type
_entity_poly.pdbx_seq_one_letter_code
_entity_poly.pdbx_strand_id
1 'polypeptide(L)' 'MAKRVLRSLGLVVGSIFAASLGYTGVANFSQFLGHYIPSVVYNFQELIVTTASSVLLCILATYYR' A
#
# COMPACT_ATOMS: atom_id res chain seq x y z
N MET A 1 -6.58 -9.39 -25.79
CA MET A 1 -5.61 -9.56 -24.69
C MET A 1 -5.31 -8.27 -23.93
N ALA A 2 -5.01 -7.14 -24.60
CA ALA A 2 -4.62 -5.88 -23.94
C ALA A 2 -5.59 -5.35 -22.87
N LYS A 3 -6.90 -5.47 -23.07
CA LYS A 3 -7.93 -4.99 -22.13
C LYS A 3 -7.89 -5.72 -20.77
N ARG A 4 -7.50 -7.01 -20.74
CA ARG A 4 -7.30 -7.78 -19.49
C ARG A 4 -6.01 -7.40 -18.77
N VAL A 5 -4.96 -7.13 -19.55
CA VAL A 5 -3.64 -6.72 -19.03
C VAL A 5 -3.73 -5.34 -18.38
N LEU A 6 -4.38 -4.36 -19.03
CA LEU A 6 -4.61 -3.02 -18.48
C LEU A 6 -5.38 -3.06 -17.15
N ARG A 7 -6.37 -3.94 -17.01
CA ARG A 7 -7.11 -4.12 -15.76
C ARG A 7 -6.22 -4.67 -14.65
N SER A 8 -5.39 -5.68 -14.94
CA SER A 8 -4.47 -6.25 -13.95
C SER A 8 -3.39 -5.26 -13.54
N LEU A 9 -2.84 -4.49 -14.49
CA LEU A 9 -1.89 -3.42 -14.23
C LEU A 9 -2.49 -2.30 -13.37
N GLY A 10 -3.71 -1.87 -13.68
CA GLY A 10 -4.44 -0.89 -12.87
C GLY A 10 -4.67 -1.36 -11.44
N LEU A 11 -4.98 -2.65 -11.25
CA LEU A 11 -5.15 -3.24 -9.91
C LEU A 11 -3.82 -3.27 -9.13
N VAL A 12 -2.73 -3.67 -9.77
CA VAL A 12 -1.40 -3.70 -9.13
C VAL A 12 -0.96 -2.29 -8.74
N VAL A 13 -1.00 -1.35 -9.69
CA VAL A 13 -0.60 0.05 -9.46
C VAL A 13 -1.50 0.71 -8.42
N GLY A 14 -2.80 0.46 -8.46
CA GLY A 14 -3.76 0.97 -7.48
C GLY A 14 -3.48 0.45 -6.06
N SER A 15 -3.10 -0.83 -5.93
CA SER A 15 -2.78 -1.43 -4.64
C SER A 15 -1.49 -0.86 -4.03
N ILE A 16 -0.47 -0.66 -4.86
CA ILE A 16 0.79 -0.01 -4.47
C ILE A 16 0.52 1.44 -4.05
N PHE A 17 -0.27 2.17 -4.83
CA PHE A 17 -0.62 3.55 -4.53
C PHE A 17 -1.38 3.68 -3.21
N ALA A 18 -2.42 2.84 -3.01
CA ALA A 18 -3.20 2.83 -1.78
C ALA A 18 -2.36 2.48 -0.54
N ALA A 19 -1.50 1.46 -0.63
CA ALA A 19 -0.61 1.07 0.47
C ALA A 19 0.41 2.16 0.80
N SER A 20 1.01 2.79 -0.21
CA SER A 20 2.01 3.85 -0.03
C SER A 20 1.39 5.13 0.56
N LEU A 21 0.18 5.49 0.11
CA LEU A 21 -0.56 6.63 0.65
C LEU A 21 -1.06 6.36 2.07
N GLY A 22 -1.50 5.13 2.36
CA GLY A 22 -1.85 4.69 3.71
C GLY A 22 -0.65 4.73 4.67
N TYR A 23 0.50 4.21 4.25
CA TYR A 23 1.74 4.29 5.04
C TYR A 23 2.13 5.75 5.32
N THR A 24 2.07 6.62 4.32
CA THR A 24 2.35 8.06 4.46
C THR A 24 1.36 8.75 5.40
N GLY A 25 0.08 8.39 5.32
CA GLY A 25 -0.96 8.90 6.22
C GLY A 25 -0.71 8.47 7.66
N VAL A 26 -0.40 7.20 7.90
CA VAL A 26 -0.05 6.67 9.22
C VAL A 26 1.22 7.32 9.78
N ALA A 27 2.23 7.52 8.94
CA ALA A 27 3.47 8.21 9.34
C ALA A 27 3.20 9.67 9.75
N ASN A 28 2.42 10.42 8.96
CA ASN A 28 2.02 11.79 9.30
C ASN A 28 1.14 11.84 10.55
N PHE A 29 0.21 10.89 10.72
CA PHE A 29 -0.63 10.83 11.91
C PHE A 29 0.18 10.54 13.17
N SER A 30 1.15 9.62 13.10
CA SER A 30 2.07 9.36 14.21
C SER A 30 2.91 10.60 14.54
N GLN A 31 3.32 11.36 13.53
CA GLN A 31 4.05 12.61 13.71
C GLN A 31 3.16 13.70 14.34
N PHE A 32 1.87 13.73 13.99
CA PHE A 32 0.88 14.63 14.59
C PHE A 32 0.62 14.33 16.07
N LEU A 33 0.57 13.06 16.49
CA LEU A 33 0.35 12.69 17.90
C LEU A 33 1.60 12.77 18.77
N GLY A 34 2.75 12.36 18.24
CA GLY A 34 3.96 12.13 19.03
C GLY A 34 5.08 13.12 18.79
N HIS A 35 5.01 13.98 17.77
CA HIS A 35 6.13 14.79 17.25
C HIS A 35 7.37 13.97 16.81
N TYR A 36 7.29 12.64 16.77
CA TYR A 36 8.34 11.76 16.27
C TYR A 36 7.75 10.65 15.39
N ILE A 37 8.50 10.24 14.38
CA ILE A 37 8.18 9.06 13.58
C ILE A 37 8.83 7.85 14.27
N PRO A 38 8.08 6.81 14.66
CA PRO A 38 8.65 5.61 15.26
C PRO A 38 9.66 4.97 14.30
N SER A 39 10.89 4.79 14.77
CA SER A 39 12.02 4.27 13.97
C SER A 39 11.71 2.92 13.32
N VAL A 40 10.90 2.08 13.99
CA VAL A 40 10.42 0.79 13.46
C VAL A 40 9.62 1.00 12.16
N VAL A 41 8.70 1.96 12.13
CA VAL A 41 7.87 2.22 10.94
C VAL A 41 8.74 2.69 9.79
N TYR A 42 9.70 3.59 10.05
CA TYR A 42 10.61 4.13 9.04
C TYR A 42 11.58 3.09 8.48
N ASN A 43 12.18 2.26 9.34
CA ASN A 43 13.20 1.28 8.95
C ASN A 43 12.60 0.12 8.14
N PHE A 44 11.38 -0.30 8.49
CA PHE A 44 10.66 -1.37 7.78
C PHE A 44 9.69 -0.85 6.71
N GLN A 45 9.87 0.38 6.23
CA GLN A 45 8.99 1.01 5.24
C GLN A 45 8.72 0.10 4.03
N GLU A 46 9.77 -0.42 3.41
CA GLU A 46 9.68 -1.23 2.20
C GLU A 46 8.93 -2.55 2.46
N LEU A 47 9.15 -3.16 3.62
CA LEU A 47 8.49 -4.39 4.05
C LEU A 47 6.99 -4.15 4.30
N ILE A 48 6.65 -3.06 5.00
CA ILE A 48 5.27 -2.71 5.34
C ILE A 48 4.48 -2.42 4.06
N VAL A 49 5.01 -1.57 3.17
CA VAL A 49 4.32 -1.19 1.92
C VAL A 49 4.16 -2.40 1.00
N THR A 50 5.18 -3.24 0.86
CA THR A 50 5.10 -4.46 0.04
C THR A 50 4.08 -5.45 0.58
N THR A 51 4.08 -5.69 1.90
CA THR A 51 3.13 -6.61 2.53
C THR A 51 1.69 -6.09 2.38
N ALA A 52 1.45 -4.81 2.68
CA ALA A 52 0.15 -4.19 2.55
C ALA A 52 -0.37 -4.20 1.10
N SER A 53 0.50 -3.89 0.12
CA SER A 53 0.17 -3.94 -1.31
C SER A 53 -0.23 -5.35 -1.75
N SER A 54 0.48 -6.38 -1.26
CA SER A 54 0.23 -7.79 -1.57
C SER A 54 -1.12 -8.26 -1.02
N VAL A 55 -1.45 -7.87 0.22
CA VAL A 55 -2.75 -8.16 0.84
C VAL A 55 -3.88 -7.46 0.10
N LEU A 56 -3.73 -6.17 -0.23
CA LEU A 56 -4.69 -5.41 -1.03
C LEU A 56 -4.92 -6.06 -2.39
N LEU A 57 -3.86 -6.44 -3.08
CA LEU A 57 -3.93 -7.16 -4.35
C LEU A 57 -4.68 -8.48 -4.21
N CYS A 58 -4.45 -9.25 -3.15
CA CYS A 58 -5.14 -10.52 -2.90
C CYS A 58 -6.65 -10.33 -2.72
N ILE A 59 -7.04 -9.32 -1.93
CA ILE A 59 -8.44 -8.96 -1.70
C ILE A 59 -9.10 -8.49 -3.01
N LEU A 60 -8.46 -7.54 -3.70
CA LEU A 60 -8.96 -6.97 -4.95
C LEU A 60 -9.04 -8.03 -6.06
N ALA A 61 -8.05 -8.91 -6.18
CA ALA A 61 -8.06 -10.01 -7.13
C ALA A 61 -9.19 -10.99 -6.85
N THR A 62 -9.53 -11.24 -5.58
CA THR A 62 -10.68 -12.08 -5.20
C THR A 62 -12.01 -11.39 -5.51
N TYR A 63 -12.12 -10.09 -5.27
CA TYR A 63 -13.34 -9.30 -5.51
C TYR A 63 -13.65 -9.11 -7.01
N TYR A 64 -12.61 -8.94 -7.83
CA TYR A 64 -12.73 -8.75 -9.28
C TYR A 64 -12.70 -10.05 -10.09
N ARG A 65 -12.67 -11.21 -9.42
CA ARG A 65 -12.77 -12.53 -10.05
C ARG A 65 -14.21 -12.80 -10.50
#